data_AF-A0A6M4JCS0-F1
#
_entry.id   AF-A0A6M4JCS0-F1
#
_cell.length_a   1.000
_cell.length_b   1.000
_cell.length_c   1.000
_cell.angle_alpha   90.00
_cell.angle_beta   90.00
_cell.angle_gamma   90.00
#
_symmetry.space_group_name_H-M   'P 1'
#
loop_
_entity.id
_entity.type
_entity.pdbx_description
1 polymer ?
#
loop_
_entity_poly.entity_id
_entity_poly.type
_entity_poly.pdbx_seq_one_letter_code
_entity_poly.pdbx_strand_id
1 'polypeptide(L)' 'MTTLLLVILIIISILIIIVSFLMSPDSNAFSGALVGSGDLDLFKVSKEQGFKKFLKYFMLTLGSLLLIVSIILRVILP' A
#
# COMPACT_ATOMS: atom_id res chain seq x y z
N MET A 1 27.79 -12.14 7.37
CA MET A 1 26.66 -11.68 8.21
C MET A 1 25.88 -10.54 7.54
N THR A 2 26.56 -9.50 7.06
CA THR A 2 25.98 -8.34 6.34
C THR A 2 25.20 -8.71 5.08
N THR A 3 25.76 -9.59 4.23
CA THR A 3 25.10 -10.05 2.99
C THR A 3 23.78 -10.76 3.26
N LEU A 4 23.73 -11.62 4.28
CA LEU A 4 22.55 -12.37 4.67
C LEU A 4 21.43 -11.41 5.13
N LEU A 5 21.81 -10.38 5.88
CA LEU A 5 20.90 -9.34 6.34
C LEU A 5 20.35 -8.51 5.17
N LEU A 6 21.19 -8.12 4.20
CA LEU A 6 20.74 -7.41 2.99
C LEU A 6 19.78 -8.23 2.14
N VAL A 7 20.05 -9.53 1.95
CA VAL A 7 19.14 -10.43 1.20
C VAL A 7 17.78 -10.52 1.88
N ILE A 8 17.75 -10.68 3.20
CA ILE A 8 16.50 -10.69 3.98
C ILE A 8 15.76 -9.35 3.82
N LEU A 9 16.48 -8.22 3.85
CA LEU A 9 15.89 -6.88 3.71
C LEU A 9 15.21 -6.70 2.35
N ILE A 10 15.84 -7.17 1.25
CA ILE A 10 15.28 -7.12 -0.10
C ILE A 10 13.99 -7.95 -0.17
N ILE A 11 14.00 -9.17 0.39
CA ILE A 11 12.83 -10.05 0.41
C ILE A 11 11.66 -9.39 1.16
N ILE A 12 11.93 -8.82 2.34
CA ILE A 12 10.92 -8.11 3.13
C ILE A 12 10.37 -6.91 2.35
N SER A 13 11.22 -6.16 1.65
CA SER A 13 10.80 -5.02 0.83
C SER A 13 9.82 -5.42 -0.26
N ILE A 14 10.12 -6.51 -0.96
CA ILE A 14 9.25 -7.05 -2.02
C ILE A 14 7.92 -7.50 -1.43
N LEU A 15 7.92 -8.18 -0.28
CA LEU A 15 6.69 -8.60 0.40
C LEU A 15 5.82 -7.39 0.80
N ILE A 16 6.41 -6.31 1.33
CA ILE A 16 5.68 -5.09 1.67
C ILE A 16 5.02 -4.48 0.42
N ILE A 17 5.74 -4.42 -0.70
CA ILE A 17 5.20 -3.91 -1.96
C ILE A 17 4.03 -4.79 -2.43
N ILE A 18 4.16 -6.11 -2.40
CA ILE A 18 3.08 -7.04 -2.77
C ILE A 18 1.85 -6.82 -1.87
N VAL A 19 2.02 -6.77 -0.56
CA VAL A 19 0.92 -6.52 0.40
C VAL A 19 0.27 -5.17 0.15
N SER A 20 1.03 -4.14 -0.22
CA SER A 20 0.48 -2.82 -0.56
C SER A 20 -0.43 -2.86 -1.80
N PHE A 21 -0.15 -3.76 -2.75
CA PHE A 21 -1.02 -3.95 -3.91
C PHE A 21 -2.29 -4.75 -3.57
N LEU A 22 -2.17 -5.76 -2.72
CA LEU A 22 -3.32 -6.54 -2.23
C LEU A 22 -4.26 -5.70 -1.35
N MET A 23 -3.75 -4.64 -0.73
CA MET A 23 -4.56 -3.67 -0.01
C MET A 23 -5.43 -2.88 -1.00
N SER A 24 -6.62 -3.41 -1.27
CA SER A 24 -7.65 -2.70 -2.01
C SER A 24 -8.31 -1.68 -1.08
N PRO A 25 -8.33 -0.39 -1.41
CA PRO A 25 -9.19 0.55 -0.71
C PRO A 25 -10.61 0.22 -1.18
N ASP A 26 -11.37 -0.56 -0.42
CA ASP A 26 -12.73 -0.98 -0.75
C ASP A 26 -13.63 0.23 -1.03
N SER A 27 -13.67 0.70 -2.27
CA SER A 27 -14.58 1.75 -2.67
C SER A 27 -15.97 1.13 -2.72
N ASN A 28 -16.89 1.63 -1.89
CA ASN A 28 -18.32 1.30 -1.90
C ASN A 28 -19.04 1.77 -3.20
N ALA A 29 -18.34 1.82 -4.34
CA ALA A 29 -18.77 2.44 -5.57
C ALA A 29 -19.89 1.65 -6.28
N PHE A 30 -20.06 0.36 -6.00
CA PHE A 30 -21.02 -0.49 -6.71
C PHE A 30 -22.39 -0.59 -6.02
N SER A 31 -22.47 -0.40 -4.70
CA SER A 31 -23.73 -0.59 -3.95
C SER A 31 -24.71 0.59 -4.04
N GLY A 32 -24.25 1.77 -4.45
CA GLY A 32 -25.07 2.99 -4.51
C GLY A 32 -25.65 3.33 -5.88
N ALA A 33 -25.27 2.61 -6.94
CA ALA A 33 -25.74 2.83 -8.32
C ALA A 33 -26.87 1.86 -8.73
N LEU A 34 -26.97 0.72 -8.04
CA LEU A 34 -28.01 -0.29 -8.27
C LEU A 34 -29.28 -0.07 -7.43
N VAL A 35 -29.21 0.77 -6.39
CA VAL A 35 -30.36 1.14 -5.55
C VAL A 35 -30.77 2.57 -5.94
N GLY A 36 -31.72 2.67 -6.86
CA GLY A 36 -32.24 3.94 -7.39
C GLY A 36 -33.01 4.75 -6.35
N SER A 37 -32.32 5.46 -5.47
CA SER A 37 -32.93 6.35 -4.49
C SER A 37 -32.19 7.69 -4.45
N GLY A 38 -32.76 8.68 -5.15
CA GLY A 38 -32.27 10.07 -5.25
C GLY A 38 -32.35 10.88 -3.95
N ASP A 39 -32.20 10.26 -2.79
CA ASP A 39 -32.24 10.92 -1.47
C ASP A 39 -31.44 10.21 -0.36
N LEU A 40 -30.69 9.14 -0.67
CA LEU A 40 -29.80 8.47 0.31
C LEU A 40 -28.35 9.00 0.27
N ASP A 41 -28.02 9.93 -0.64
CA ASP A 41 -26.68 10.54 -0.73
C ASP A 41 -26.33 11.38 0.50
N LEU A 42 -27.33 11.87 1.25
CA LEU A 42 -27.15 12.59 2.52
C LEU A 42 -26.73 11.68 3.70
N PHE A 43 -26.83 10.36 3.55
CA PHE A 43 -26.24 9.36 4.47
C PHE A 43 -25.12 8.52 3.84
N LYS A 44 -24.75 8.84 2.60
CA LYS A 44 -23.67 8.18 1.85
C LYS A 44 -22.33 8.88 2.05
N VAL A 45 -22.19 9.69 3.10
CA VAL A 45 -20.88 10.07 3.62
C VAL A 45 -20.25 8.82 4.23
N SER A 46 -19.82 7.91 3.36
CA SER A 46 -18.89 6.85 3.70
C SER A 46 -17.64 7.56 4.17
N LYS A 47 -17.55 7.69 5.49
CA LYS A 47 -16.44 8.24 6.25
C LYS A 47 -15.12 8.01 5.51
N GLU A 48 -14.37 9.09 5.33
CA GLU A 48 -13.16 9.14 4.52
C GLU A 48 -12.29 7.90 4.72
N GLN A 49 -12.18 7.07 3.68
CA GLN A 49 -11.19 5.99 3.60
C GLN A 49 -9.77 6.53 3.40
N GLY A 50 -9.59 7.84 3.60
CA GLY A 50 -8.34 8.58 3.43
C GLY A 50 -7.20 7.92 4.19
N PHE A 51 -7.43 7.42 5.40
CA PHE A 51 -6.38 6.74 6.16
C PHE A 51 -5.93 5.41 5.56
N LYS A 52 -6.87 4.57 5.06
CA LYS A 52 -6.51 3.30 4.38
C LYS A 52 -5.80 3.56 3.05
N LYS A 53 -6.27 4.57 2.31
CA LYS A 53 -5.64 5.02 1.06
C LYS A 53 -4.23 5.57 1.34
N PHE A 54 -4.09 6.43 2.34
CA PHE A 54 -2.81 6.97 2.79
C PHE A 54 -1.86 5.84 3.19
N LEU A 55 -2.32 4.88 4.01
CA LEU A 55 -1.50 3.76 4.46
C LEU A 55 -1.02 2.89 3.28
N LYS A 56 -1.86 2.63 2.28
CA LYS A 56 -1.48 1.93 1.05
C LYS A 56 -0.33 2.64 0.33
N TYR A 57 -0.48 3.93 0.03
CA TYR A 57 0.55 4.69 -0.68
C TYR A 57 1.81 4.88 0.15
N PHE A 58 1.66 5.04 1.47
CA PHE A 58 2.77 5.13 2.40
C PHE A 58 3.58 3.84 2.44
N MET A 59 2.93 2.68 2.55
CA MET A 59 3.58 1.36 2.47
C MET A 59 4.28 1.14 1.13
N LEU A 60 3.66 1.53 0.02
CA LEU A 60 4.25 1.40 -1.30
C LEU A 60 5.50 2.28 -1.47
N THR A 61 5.44 3.51 -0.93
CA THR A 61 6.55 4.46 -0.95
C THR A 61 7.70 3.97 -0.08
N LEU A 62 7.43 3.57 1.17
CA LEU A 62 8.45 3.02 2.07
C LEU A 62 9.05 1.72 1.54
N GLY A 63 8.22 0.82 1.02
CA GLY A 63 8.68 -0.44 0.42
C GLY A 63 9.57 -0.21 -0.80
N SER A 64 9.26 0.76 -1.66
CA SER A 64 10.16 1.13 -2.77
C SER A 64 11.46 1.76 -2.28
N LEU A 65 11.38 2.67 -1.31
CA LEU A 65 12.55 3.36 -0.77
C LEU A 65 13.51 2.37 -0.10
N LEU A 66 12.99 1.43 0.67
CA LEU A 66 13.77 0.39 1.35
C LEU A 66 14.45 -0.54 0.34
N LEU A 67 13.80 -0.86 -0.78
CA LEU A 67 14.37 -1.66 -1.87
C LEU A 67 15.55 -0.93 -2.51
N ILE A 68 15.38 0.33 -2.87
CA ILE A 68 16.43 1.17 -3.47
C ILE A 68 17.64 1.29 -2.53
N VAL A 69 17.39 1.62 -1.26
CA VAL A 69 18.44 1.77 -0.25
C VAL A 69 19.20 0.44 -0.05
N SER A 70 18.49 -0.68 0.00
CA SER A 70 19.11 -1.99 0.15
C SER A 70 20.00 -2.37 -1.04
N ILE A 71 19.59 -2.05 -2.26
CA ILE A 71 20.42 -2.24 -3.47
C ILE A 71 21.65 -1.33 -3.42
N ILE A 72 21.48 -0.05 -3.07
CA ILE A 72 22.60 0.90 -2.99
C ILE A 72 23.62 0.42 -1.95
N LEU A 73 23.16 0.00 -0.77
CA LEU A 73 24.01 -0.59 0.28
C LEU A 73 24.75 -1.84 -0.21
N ARG A 74 24.11 -2.69 -1.00
CA ARG A 74 24.74 -3.87 -1.61
C ARG A 74 25.83 -3.52 -2.62
N VAL A 75 25.67 -2.41 -3.35
CA VAL A 75 26.66 -1.95 -4.33
C VAL A 75 27.84 -1.27 -3.63
N ILE A 76 27.60 -0.50 -2.57
CA ILE A 76 28.65 0.22 -1.82
C ILE A 76 29.41 -0.71 -0.86
N LEU A 77 28.70 -1.63 -0.18
CA LEU A 77 29.26 -2.63 0.72
C LEU A 77 29.03 -4.03 0.13
N PRO A 78 30.03 -4.59 -0.59
CA PRO A 78 29.93 -5.90 -1.21
C PRO A 78 29.78 -7.06 -0.21
#